data_AF-A0A2N2L9S6-F1
#
_entry.id   AF-A0A2N2L9S6-F1
#
_cell.length_a   1.000
_cell.length_b   1.000
_cell.length_c   1.000
_cell.angle_alpha   90.00
_cell.angle_beta   90.00
_cell.angle_gamma   90.00
#
_symmetry.space_group_name_H-M   'P 1'
#
loop_
_entity.id
_entity.type
_entity.pdbx_description
1 polymer ?
#
loop_
_entity_poly.entity_id
_entity_poly.type
_entity_poly.pdbx_seq_one_letter_code
_entity_poly.pdbx_strand_id
1 'polypeptide(L)' 'MYEKIIYIGDGHSDICPSRCADLVFAKDVLLRTCEEERTTPYRPFSDFEEISEYLKKNF' A
#
# COMPACT_ATOMS: atom_id res chain seq x y z
N MET A 1 -20.73 -0.82 1.12
CA MET A 1 -19.55 -0.41 0.34
C MET A 1 -18.60 0.25 1.31
N TYR A 2 -17.29 -0.01 1.22
CA TYR A 2 -16.32 0.63 2.10
C TYR A 2 -16.02 2.05 1.59
N GLU A 3 -15.83 3.01 2.50
CA GLU A 3 -15.49 4.40 2.14
C GLU A 3 -14.05 4.51 1.65
N LYS A 4 -13.15 3.69 2.21
CA LYS A 4 -11.74 3.65 1.85
C LYS A 4 -11.13 2.28 2.10
N ILE A 5 -10.31 1.80 1.17
CA ILE A 5 -9.58 0.54 1.24
C ILE A 5 -8.09 0.84 1.26
N ILE A 6 -7.42 0.47 2.36
CA ILE A 6 -5.98 0.58 2.53
C ILE A 6 -5.39 -0.83 2.55
N TYR A 7 -4.42 -1.10 1.69
CA TYR A 7 -3.74 -2.38 1.60
C TYR A 7 -2.31 -2.27 2.14
N ILE A 8 -1.82 -3.28 2.86
CA ILE A 8 -0.44 -3.34 3.36
C ILE A 8 0.12 -4.70 2.95
N GLY A 9 1.22 -4.72 2.20
CA GLY A 9 1.83 -5.96 1.72
C GLY A 9 3.27 -5.79 1.21
N ASP A 10 3.85 -6.89 0.77
CA ASP A 10 5.26 -6.97 0.36
C ASP A 10 5.55 -7.96 -0.77
N GLY A 11 4.66 -8.93 -1.00
CA GLY A 11 4.92 -10.09 -1.86
C GLY A 11 4.16 -10.09 -3.19
N HIS A 12 4.45 -11.10 -4.01
CA HIS A 12 3.77 -11.31 -5.30
C HIS A 12 2.26 -11.54 -5.16
N SER A 13 1.82 -12.21 -4.09
CA SER A 13 0.40 -12.46 -3.83
C SER A 13 -0.39 -11.17 -3.56
N ASP A 14 0.29 -10.09 -3.20
CA ASP A 14 -0.31 -8.80 -2.89
C ASP A 14 -0.58 -7.95 -4.14
N ILE A 15 0.01 -8.30 -5.29
CA ILE A 15 -0.10 -7.52 -6.53
C ILE A 15 -1.57 -7.42 -6.99
N CYS A 16 -2.26 -8.55 -7.14
CA CYS A 16 -3.66 -8.55 -7.57
C CYS A 16 -4.59 -7.78 -6.61
N PRO A 17 -4.60 -8.03 -5.30
CA PRO A 17 -5.51 -7.32 -4.39
C PRO A 17 -5.13 -5.85 -4.15
N SER A 18 -3.84 -5.48 -4.22
CA SER A 18 -3.40 -4.08 -4.04
C SER A 18 -3.93 -3.13 -5.12
N ARG A 19 -4.14 -3.63 -6.35
CA ARG A 19 -4.74 -2.86 -7.45
C ARG A 19 -6.18 -2.44 -7.20
N CYS A 20 -6.88 -3.08 -6.26
CA CYS A 20 -8.25 -2.73 -5.87
C CYS A 20 -8.31 -1.76 -4.68
N ALA A 21 -7.17 -1.32 -4.13
CA ALA A 21 -7.10 -0.42 -2.99
C ALA A 21 -7.02 1.05 -3.43
N ASP A 22 -7.42 1.95 -2.53
CA ASP A 22 -7.28 3.40 -2.72
C ASP A 22 -5.88 3.89 -2.33
N LEU A 23 -5.20 3.15 -1.43
CA LEU A 23 -3.84 3.40 -0.99
C LEU A 23 -3.15 2.08 -0.63
N VAL A 24 -1.90 1.91 -1.09
CA VAL A 24 -1.08 0.73 -0.81
C VAL A 24 0.15 1.12 -0.01
N PHE A 25 0.36 0.50 1.15
CA PHE A 25 1.67 0.46 1.79
C PHE A 25 2.41 -0.77 1.27
N ALA A 26 3.51 -0.54 0.58
CA ALA A 26 4.24 -1.58 -0.13
C ALA A 26 5.71 -1.59 0.29
N LYS A 27 6.30 -2.77 0.40
CA LYS A 27 7.75 -2.96 0.43
C LYS A 27 8.16 -4.08 -0.54
N ASP A 28 9.45 -4.33 -0.65
CA ASP A 28 10.04 -5.43 -1.41
C ASP A 28 9.49 -5.56 -2.85
N VAL A 29 8.87 -6.69 -3.18
CA VAL A 29 8.39 -7.00 -4.53
C VAL A 29 7.20 -6.11 -4.87
N LEU A 30 6.27 -5.95 -3.94
CA LEU A 30 5.07 -5.15 -4.16
C LEU A 30 5.43 -3.69 -4.47
N LEU A 31 6.40 -3.12 -3.76
CA LEU A 31 6.84 -1.75 -3.99
C LEU A 31 7.40 -1.56 -5.41
N ARG A 32 8.24 -2.48 -5.86
CA ARG A 32 8.80 -2.44 -7.23
C ARG A 32 7.68 -2.49 -8.27
N THR A 33 6.70 -3.39 -8.09
CA THR A 33 5.54 -3.47 -8.98
C THR A 33 4.72 -2.18 -8.96
N CYS A 34 4.47 -1.56 -7.80
CA CYS A 34 3.78 -0.28 -7.72
C CYS A 34 4.54 0.85 -8.44
N GLU A 35 5.87 0.89 -8.31
CA GLU A 35 6.75 1.87 -8.99
C GLU A 35 6.75 1.71 -10.52
N GLU A 36 6.67 0.47 -11.01
CA GLU A 36 6.59 0.12 -12.42
C GLU A 36 5.22 0.45 -13.03
N GLU A 37 4.14 0.06 -12.35
CA GLU A 37 2.76 0.21 -12.86
C GLU A 37 2.24 1.65 -12.72
N ARG A 38 2.54 2.32 -11.60
CA ARG A 38 2.08 3.69 -11.28
C ARG A 38 0.56 3.89 -11.37
N THR A 39 -0.22 2.82 -11.21
CA THR A 39 -1.69 2.85 -11.36
C THR A 39 -2.43 3.18 -10.07
N THR A 40 -1.88 2.81 -8.91
CA THR A 40 -2.51 2.97 -7.60
C THR A 40 -1.62 3.80 -6.69
N PRO A 41 -2.14 4.76 -5.90
CA PRO A 41 -1.35 5.48 -4.91
C PRO A 41 -0.65 4.50 -3.96
N TYR A 42 0.66 4.63 -3.83
CA TYR A 42 1.48 3.76 -2.99
C TYR A 42 2.41 4.55 -2.09
N ARG A 43 2.82 3.92 -0.98
CA ARG A 43 3.80 4.46 -0.04
C ARG A 43 4.75 3.34 0.43
N PRO A 44 6.07 3.54 0.34
CA PRO A 44 7.01 2.64 0.99
C PRO A 44 6.87 2.71 2.52
N PHE A 45 7.19 1.62 3.19
CA PHE A 45 7.28 1.58 4.66
C PHE A 45 8.38 0.63 5.12
N SER A 46 8.98 0.94 6.27
CA SER A 46 9.99 0.08 6.92
C SER A 46 9.35 -0.83 7.97
N ASP A 47 8.38 -0.31 8.71
CA ASP A 47 7.69 -0.99 9.81
C ASP A 47 6.25 -0.48 9.96
N PHE A 48 5.52 -1.08 10.93
CA PHE A 48 4.15 -0.69 11.20
C PHE A 48 4.01 0.61 11.99
N GLU A 49 5.08 1.14 12.59
CA GLU A 49 5.05 2.43 13.28
C GLU A 49 4.88 3.57 12.27
N GLU A 50 5.65 3.55 11.18
CA GLU A 50 5.51 4.51 10.07
C GLU A 50 4.09 4.52 9.47
N ILE A 51 3.47 3.34 9.37
CA ILE A 51 2.08 3.20 8.91
C ILE A 51 1.12 3.81 9.93
N SER A 52 1.27 3.49 11.21
CA SER A 52 0.43 4.00 12.30
C SER A 52 0.48 5.52 12.38
N GLU A 53 1.67 6.11 12.30
CA GLU A 53 1.87 7.56 12.30
C GLU A 53 1.21 8.22 11.09
N TYR A 54 1.37 7.63 9.90
CA TYR A 54 0.71 8.13 8.71
C TYR A 54 -0.81 8.11 8.86
N LEU A 55 -1.36 6.99 9.34
CA LEU A 55 -2.81 6.84 9.47
C LEU A 55 -3.38 7.86 10.45
N LYS A 56 -2.79 8.01 11.64
CA LYS A 56 -3.20 9.00 12.65
C LYS A 56 -3.17 10.46 12.18
N LYS A 57 -2.32 10.77 11.18
CA LYS A 57 -2.15 12.13 10.65
C LYS A 57 -3.10 12.45 9.51
N ASN A 58 -3.53 11.44 8.75
CA ASN A 58 -4.26 11.64 7.49
C ASN A 58 -5.71 11.13 7.54
N PHE A 59 -6.11 10.53 8.67
CA PHE A 59 -7.45 10.01 8.95
C PHE A 59 -7.81 10.28 10.42
#